data_AF-A0A2Z6P3Y1-F1
#
_entry.id   AF-A0A2Z6P3Y1-F1
#
_cell.length_a   1.000
_cell.length_b   1.000
_cell.length_c   1.000
_cell.angle_alpha   90.00
_cell.angle_beta   90.00
_cell.angle_gamma   90.00
#
_symmetry.space_group_name_H-M   'P 1'
#
loop_
_entity.id
_entity.type
_entity.pdbx_description
1 polymer ?
#
loop_
_entity_poly.entity_id
_entity_poly.type
_entity_poly.pdbx_seq_one_letter_code
_entity_poly.pdbx_strand_id
1 'polypeptide(L)'
;MKIQNVLKLSYDDLDSDQQNIFLDIACFFKEESRDRVTNLLKACGFHPGIRDPVEKSLITISNKGTIEMHDLIQEMCWNIVHQESPKGPGSRSRLWDPNEVYAVLKYNKDLAMLQRQLLISERILGHFKQTRETVVRWYIYPRIALINLVLQETEDD
;
A
#
# COMPACT_ATOMS: atom_id res chain seq x y z
N MET A 1 13.14 -18.60 18.90
CA MET A 1 12.39 -18.33 17.65
C MET A 1 11.60 -17.05 17.86
N LYS A 2 11.80 -16.01 17.04
CA LYS A 2 10.97 -14.79 17.12
C LYS A 2 9.64 -15.06 16.44
N ILE A 3 8.53 -14.56 16.98
CA ILE A 3 7.18 -14.77 16.41
C ILE A 3 7.09 -14.31 14.94
N GLN A 4 7.82 -13.25 14.60
CA GLN A 4 8.01 -12.74 13.25
C GLN A 4 8.54 -13.80 12.27
N ASN A 5 9.41 -14.71 12.71
CA ASN A 5 9.93 -15.77 11.84
C ASN A 5 8.87 -16.83 11.54
N VAL A 6 7.95 -17.09 12.48
CA VAL A 6 6.83 -18.03 12.26
C VAL A 6 5.88 -17.45 11.22
N LEU A 7 5.50 -16.17 11.39
CA LEU A 7 4.62 -15.47 10.47
C LEU A 7 5.22 -15.39 9.06
N LYS A 8 6.54 -15.20 8.97
CA LYS A 8 7.24 -15.13 7.68
C LYS A 8 7.18 -16.45 6.91
N LEU A 9 7.15 -17.61 7.58
CA LEU A 9 7.01 -18.90 6.87
C LEU A 9 5.68 -18.96 6.10
N SER A 10 4.58 -18.55 6.73
CA SER A 10 3.27 -18.51 6.08
C SER A 10 3.23 -17.55 4.88
N TYR A 11 3.98 -16.44 4.96
CA TYR A 11 4.16 -15.48 3.87
C TYR A 11 5.06 -16.02 2.75
N ASP A 12 6.18 -16.66 3.09
CA ASP A 12 7.12 -17.23 2.14
C ASP A 12 6.46 -18.36 1.32
N ASP A 13 5.45 -19.04 1.88
CA ASP A 13 4.62 -20.05 1.20
C ASP A 13 3.56 -19.46 0.25
N LEU A 14 3.45 -18.14 0.11
CA LEU A 14 2.58 -17.48 -0.88
C LEU A 14 3.30 -17.38 -2.24
N ASP A 15 2.55 -17.40 -3.34
CA ASP A 15 3.13 -17.07 -4.65
C ASP A 15 3.52 -15.59 -4.74
N SER A 16 4.32 -15.23 -5.75
CA SER A 16 4.85 -13.86 -5.89
C SER A 16 3.77 -12.78 -6.02
N ASP A 17 2.65 -13.09 -6.66
CA ASP A 17 1.55 -12.13 -6.83
C ASP A 17 0.81 -11.96 -5.50
N GLN A 18 0.56 -13.05 -4.80
CA GLN A 18 -0.04 -13.04 -3.47
C GLN A 18 0.81 -12.32 -2.43
N GLN A 19 2.13 -12.52 -2.47
CA GLN A 19 3.08 -11.78 -1.64
C GLN A 19 2.96 -10.27 -1.89
N ASN A 20 2.91 -9.86 -3.16
CA ASN A 20 2.73 -8.45 -3.51
C ASN A 20 1.41 -7.87 -3.02
N ILE A 21 0.29 -8.59 -3.23
CA ILE A 21 -1.03 -8.20 -2.74
C ILE A 21 -1.02 -8.05 -1.22
N PHE A 22 -0.37 -8.98 -0.53
CA PHE A 22 -0.30 -8.98 0.91
C PHE A 22 0.48 -7.77 1.46
N LEU A 23 1.61 -7.43 0.82
CA LEU A 23 2.36 -6.22 1.14
C LEU A 23 1.57 -4.95 0.84
N ASP A 24 0.81 -4.91 -0.27
CA ASP A 24 -0.07 -3.79 -0.60
C ASP A 24 -1.15 -3.59 0.47
N ILE A 25 -1.75 -4.69 0.94
CA ILE A 25 -2.76 -4.63 2.00
C ILE A 25 -2.17 -4.09 3.30
N ALA A 26 -1.02 -4.59 3.72
CA ALA A 26 -0.35 -4.14 4.94
C ALA A 26 0.05 -2.66 4.89
N CYS A 27 0.43 -2.16 3.71
CA CYS A 27 0.87 -0.78 3.52
C CYS A 27 -0.29 0.21 3.32
N PHE A 28 -1.37 -0.19 2.64
CA PHE A 28 -2.37 0.74 2.11
C PHE A 28 -3.82 0.40 2.44
N PHE A 29 -4.16 -0.88 2.62
CA PHE A 29 -5.56 -1.33 2.64
C PHE A 29 -5.98 -2.01 3.95
N LYS A 30 -5.22 -1.88 5.03
CA LYS A 30 -5.72 -2.21 6.37
C LYS A 30 -6.97 -1.37 6.65
N GLU A 31 -8.00 -2.00 7.20
CA GLU A 31 -9.32 -1.43 7.51
C GLU A 31 -10.18 -1.04 6.29
N GLU A 32 -9.71 -1.25 5.07
CA GLU A 32 -10.51 -1.00 3.87
C GLU A 32 -11.54 -2.09 3.61
N SER A 33 -12.59 -1.74 2.86
CA SER A 33 -13.63 -2.71 2.49
C SER A 33 -13.05 -3.84 1.64
N ARG A 34 -13.32 -5.08 2.05
CA ARG A 34 -12.92 -6.30 1.33
C ARG A 34 -13.36 -6.28 -0.13
N ASP A 35 -14.60 -5.87 -0.37
CA ASP A 35 -15.18 -5.88 -1.71
C ASP A 35 -14.53 -4.81 -2.59
N ARG A 36 -14.21 -3.63 -2.02
CA ARG A 36 -13.45 -2.60 -2.73
C ARG A 36 -12.08 -3.11 -3.15
N VAL A 37 -11.33 -3.71 -2.23
CA VAL A 37 -9.98 -4.22 -2.50
C VAL A 37 -10.02 -5.39 -3.48
N THR A 38 -10.97 -6.32 -3.33
CA THR A 38 -11.15 -7.43 -4.26
C THR A 38 -11.46 -6.93 -5.67
N ASN A 39 -12.34 -5.94 -5.82
CA ASN A 39 -12.68 -5.38 -7.13
C ASN A 39 -11.49 -4.66 -7.76
N LEU A 40 -10.68 -3.95 -6.96
CA LEU A 40 -9.45 -3.32 -7.43
C LEU A 40 -8.44 -4.34 -7.95
N LEU A 41 -8.20 -5.40 -7.17
CA LEU A 41 -7.27 -6.47 -7.56
C LEU A 41 -7.72 -7.18 -8.84
N LYS A 42 -9.02 -7.47 -8.96
CA LYS A 42 -9.60 -8.04 -10.17
C LYS A 42 -9.40 -7.14 -11.39
N ALA A 43 -9.63 -5.83 -11.24
CA ALA A 43 -9.41 -4.87 -12.32
C ALA A 43 -7.94 -4.84 -12.78
N CYS A 44 -7.00 -5.05 -11.85
CA CYS A 44 -5.57 -5.16 -12.12
C CYS A 44 -5.13 -6.55 -12.66
N GLY A 45 -6.06 -7.49 -12.87
CA GLY A 45 -5.78 -8.83 -13.38
C GLY A 45 -5.44 -9.88 -12.31
N PHE A 46 -5.38 -9.52 -11.03
CA PHE A 46 -5.05 -10.45 -9.95
C PHE A 46 -6.27 -11.29 -9.53
N HIS A 47 -6.23 -12.60 -9.81
CA HIS A 47 -7.26 -13.57 -9.46
C HIS A 47 -6.60 -14.82 -8.86
N PRO A 48 -7.02 -15.32 -7.68
CA PRO A 48 -8.24 -15.00 -6.93
C PRO A 48 -8.18 -13.76 -6.01
N GLY A 49 -7.09 -12.98 -6.03
CA GLY A 49 -6.94 -11.79 -5.19
C GLY A 49 -6.64 -12.16 -3.72
N ILE A 50 -7.44 -11.66 -2.78
CA ILE A 50 -7.21 -11.78 -1.31
C ILE A 50 -7.55 -13.15 -0.70
N ARG A 51 -7.95 -14.15 -1.48
CA ARG A 51 -8.48 -15.43 -0.96
C ARG A 51 -7.45 -16.19 -0.11
N ASP A 52 -6.27 -16.43 -0.66
CA ASP A 52 -5.29 -17.30 -0.04
C ASP A 52 -4.67 -16.70 1.24
N PRO A 53 -4.40 -15.37 1.31
CA PRO A 53 -4.06 -14.72 2.58
C PRO A 53 -5.12 -14.88 3.69
N VAL A 54 -6.40 -14.95 3.33
CA VAL A 54 -7.49 -15.20 4.30
C VAL A 54 -7.52 -16.67 4.71
N GLU A 55 -7.35 -17.60 3.78
CA GLU A 55 -7.30 -19.04 4.08
C GLU A 55 -6.12 -19.39 5.02
N LYS A 56 -4.98 -18.71 4.87
CA LYS A 56 -3.83 -18.84 5.77
C LYS A 56 -3.94 -18.04 7.07
N SER A 57 -5.10 -17.42 7.34
CA SER A 57 -5.35 -16.58 8.53
C SER A 57 -4.36 -15.42 8.71
N LEU A 58 -3.74 -14.97 7.62
CA LEU A 58 -2.85 -13.81 7.62
C LEU A 58 -3.64 -12.49 7.55
N ILE A 59 -4.86 -12.57 7.02
CA ILE A 59 -5.86 -11.51 6.95
C ILE A 59 -7.17 -12.05 7.51
N THR A 60 -7.87 -11.22 8.27
CA THR A 60 -9.23 -11.49 8.73
C THR A 60 -10.18 -10.50 8.09
N ILE A 61 -11.44 -10.91 7.91
CA ILE A 61 -12.51 -10.00 7.49
C ILE A 61 -13.39 -9.73 8.71
N SER A 62 -13.53 -8.46 9.07
CA SER A 62 -14.37 -8.04 10.18
C SER A 62 -15.86 -8.32 9.89
N ASN A 63 -16.68 -8.28 10.92
CA ASN A 63 -18.14 -8.37 10.77
C ASN A 63 -18.73 -7.24 9.92
N LYS A 64 -17.98 -6.15 9.69
CA LYS A 64 -18.37 -5.02 8.83
C LYS A 64 -17.89 -5.19 7.38
N GLY A 65 -17.25 -6.32 7.05
CA GLY A 65 -16.71 -6.58 5.72
C GLY A 65 -15.43 -5.80 5.41
N THR A 66 -14.70 -5.36 6.43
CA THR A 66 -13.41 -4.67 6.27
C THR A 66 -12.24 -5.63 6.50
N ILE A 67 -11.11 -5.34 5.85
CA ILE A 67 -9.86 -6.10 5.99
C ILE A 67 -9.22 -5.75 7.33
N GLU A 68 -8.90 -6.77 8.12
CA GLU A 68 -8.14 -6.65 9.34
C GLU A 68 -6.86 -7.47 9.24
N MET A 69 -5.78 -6.92 9.79
CA MET A 69 -4.48 -7.57 9.87
C MET A 69 -3.93 -7.32 11.28
N HIS A 70 -3.46 -8.39 11.92
CA HIS A 70 -2.86 -8.29 13.24
C HIS A 70 -1.59 -7.44 13.19
N ASP A 71 -1.34 -6.60 14.18
CA ASP A 71 -0.23 -5.63 14.15
C ASP A 71 1.13 -6.31 13.97
N LEU A 72 1.37 -7.45 14.62
CA LEU A 72 2.58 -8.25 14.40
C LEU A 72 2.78 -8.68 12.93
N ILE A 73 1.70 -9.03 12.22
CA ILE A 73 1.76 -9.39 10.80
C ILE A 73 2.06 -8.15 9.97
N GLN A 74 1.43 -7.03 10.30
CA GLN A 74 1.67 -5.76 9.61
C GLN A 74 3.12 -5.28 9.79
N GLU A 75 3.65 -5.36 11.01
CA GLU A 75 5.05 -5.06 11.32
C GLU A 75 6.01 -5.98 10.54
N MET A 76 5.66 -7.25 10.35
CA MET A 76 6.43 -8.16 9.52
C MET A 76 6.53 -7.64 8.08
N CYS A 77 5.40 -7.25 7.49
CA CYS A 77 5.33 -6.74 6.13
C CYS A 77 6.12 -5.44 5.97
N TRP A 78 5.99 -4.52 6.93
CA TRP A 78 6.79 -3.30 6.97
C TRP A 78 8.29 -3.59 7.05
N ASN A 79 8.69 -4.58 7.85
CA ASN A 79 10.07 -5.01 7.90
C ASN A 79 10.54 -5.59 6.56
N ILE A 80 9.73 -6.41 5.88
CA ILE A 80 10.07 -6.97 4.56
C ILE A 80 10.34 -5.82 3.56
N VAL A 81 9.42 -4.85 3.46
CA VAL A 81 9.58 -3.70 2.56
C VAL A 81 10.77 -2.83 2.97
N HIS A 82 11.00 -2.64 4.27
CA HIS A 82 12.15 -1.90 4.77
C HIS A 82 13.47 -2.56 4.36
N GLN A 83 13.55 -3.90 4.37
CA GLN A 83 14.76 -4.63 4.01
C GLN A 83 15.10 -4.57 2.51
N GLU A 84 14.14 -4.21 1.64
CA GLU A 84 14.44 -3.97 0.21
C GLU A 84 15.49 -2.87 0.05
N SER A 85 15.43 -1.85 0.90
CA SER A 85 16.44 -0.79 0.97
C SER A 85 16.42 -0.12 2.35
N PRO A 86 17.23 -0.61 3.30
CA PRO A 86 17.21 -0.11 4.68
C PRO A 86 17.58 1.38 4.78
N LYS A 87 18.58 1.81 3.99
CA LYS A 87 19.12 3.18 4.01
C LYS A 87 18.45 4.12 3.01
N GLY A 88 17.69 3.60 2.06
CA GLY A 88 17.11 4.35 0.97
C GLY A 88 15.62 4.10 0.86
N PRO A 89 14.76 4.81 1.62
CA PRO A 89 13.31 4.70 1.46
C PRO A 89 12.89 4.94 0.00
N GLY A 90 13.63 5.80 -0.71
CA GLY A 90 13.52 6.05 -2.14
C GLY A 90 13.71 4.84 -3.08
N SER A 91 14.21 3.72 -2.60
CA SER A 91 14.46 2.53 -3.43
C SER A 91 13.58 1.35 -3.06
N ARG A 92 12.66 1.53 -2.11
CA ARG A 92 11.68 0.52 -1.72
C ARG A 92 10.53 0.49 -2.72
N SER A 93 9.93 -0.67 -2.89
CA SER A 93 8.76 -0.90 -3.74
C SER A 93 7.54 -0.14 -3.24
N ARG A 94 7.44 0.07 -1.92
CA ARG A 94 6.30 0.67 -1.23
C ARG A 94 6.79 1.58 -0.10
N LEU A 95 6.01 2.61 0.18
CA LEU A 95 6.19 3.50 1.33
C LEU A 95 4.84 3.64 2.04
N TRP A 96 4.81 3.33 3.33
CA TRP A 96 3.59 3.44 4.16
C TRP A 96 3.70 4.58 5.18
N ASP A 97 4.92 4.93 5.61
CA ASP A 97 5.16 6.01 6.56
C ASP A 97 5.02 7.38 5.88
N PRO A 98 4.11 8.26 6.34
CA PRO A 98 3.89 9.57 5.73
C PRO A 98 5.13 10.47 5.73
N ASN A 99 6.01 10.36 6.73
CA ASN A 99 7.23 11.17 6.81
C ASN A 99 8.26 10.68 5.80
N GLU A 100 8.40 9.36 5.61
CA GLU A 100 9.25 8.78 4.57
C GLU A 100 8.74 9.16 3.18
N VAL A 101 7.42 9.11 2.95
CA VAL A 101 6.82 9.58 1.69
C VAL A 101 7.16 11.05 1.46
N TYR A 102 6.92 11.90 2.45
CA TYR A 102 7.24 13.33 2.36
C TYR A 102 8.72 13.58 2.07
N ALA A 103 9.62 12.93 2.80
CA ALA A 103 11.06 13.09 2.63
C ALA A 103 11.52 12.62 1.24
N VAL A 104 10.99 11.50 0.77
CA VAL A 104 11.26 11.01 -0.59
C VAL A 104 10.75 12.01 -1.63
N LEU A 105 9.52 12.49 -1.52
CA LEU A 105 8.96 13.46 -2.46
C LEU A 105 9.74 14.79 -2.48
N LYS A 106 10.21 15.24 -1.31
CA LYS A 106 10.92 16.52 -1.16
C LYS A 106 12.36 16.46 -1.66
N TYR A 107 13.06 15.34 -1.44
CA TYR A 107 14.51 15.27 -1.63
C TYR A 107 14.98 14.34 -2.76
N ASN A 108 14.13 13.49 -3.32
CA ASN A 108 14.49 12.75 -4.54
C ASN A 108 14.16 13.55 -5.79
N LYS A 109 15.22 13.94 -6.53
CA LYS A 109 15.11 14.59 -7.85
C LYS A 109 14.81 13.61 -8.99
N ASP A 110 14.79 12.30 -8.72
CA ASP A 110 14.56 11.28 -9.73
C ASP A 110 13.06 11.15 -10.06
N LEU A 111 12.68 11.80 -11.16
CA LEU A 111 11.37 11.72 -11.82
C LEU A 111 10.87 10.28 -12.01
N ALA A 112 11.76 9.32 -12.25
CA ALA A 112 11.40 7.91 -12.43
C ALA A 112 10.78 7.29 -11.16
N MET A 113 11.18 7.75 -9.97
CA MET A 113 10.64 7.26 -8.71
C MET A 113 9.28 7.90 -8.40
N LEU A 114 9.18 9.22 -8.60
CA LEU A 114 7.90 9.93 -8.56
C LEU A 114 6.91 9.28 -9.52
N GLN A 115 7.34 8.98 -10.75
CA GLN A 115 6.54 8.28 -11.74
C GLN A 115 6.15 6.87 -11.31
N ARG A 116 6.99 6.08 -10.62
CA ARG A 116 6.59 4.76 -10.12
C ARG A 116 5.56 4.85 -9.00
N GLN A 117 5.75 5.76 -8.04
CA GLN A 117 4.77 6.01 -6.99
C GLN A 117 3.45 6.53 -7.58
N LEU A 118 3.53 7.45 -8.55
CA LEU A 118 2.40 7.95 -9.30
C LEU A 118 1.76 6.82 -10.12
N LEU A 119 2.51 5.97 -10.81
CA LEU A 119 2.03 4.84 -11.61
C LEU A 119 1.31 3.80 -10.76
N ILE A 120 1.75 3.56 -9.52
CA ILE A 120 1.01 2.71 -8.58
C ILE A 120 -0.31 3.41 -8.24
N SER A 121 -0.27 4.70 -7.90
CA SER A 121 -1.47 5.49 -7.64
C SER A 121 -2.38 5.63 -8.88
N GLU A 122 -1.84 5.67 -10.09
CA GLU A 122 -2.52 5.86 -11.38
C GLU A 122 -2.96 4.55 -12.00
N ARG A 123 -2.32 3.41 -11.74
CA ARG A 123 -2.92 2.08 -11.97
C ARG A 123 -4.11 1.91 -11.07
N ILE A 124 -3.99 2.33 -9.81
CA ILE A 124 -5.10 2.36 -8.88
C ILE A 124 -6.16 3.36 -9.38
N LEU A 125 -5.83 4.59 -9.80
CA LEU A 125 -6.79 5.64 -10.20
C LEU A 125 -7.34 5.50 -11.63
N GLY A 126 -6.57 4.93 -12.55
CA GLY A 126 -6.87 4.77 -13.97
C GLY A 126 -8.02 3.79 -14.21
N HIS A 127 -8.14 2.77 -13.36
CA HIS A 127 -9.33 1.92 -13.31
C HIS A 127 -10.52 2.56 -12.58
N PHE A 128 -10.33 3.64 -11.83
CA PHE A 128 -11.39 4.39 -11.14
C PHE A 128 -11.98 5.55 -11.95
N LYS A 129 -11.42 5.91 -13.11
CA LYS A 129 -12.05 6.90 -14.02
C LYS A 129 -13.47 6.51 -14.44
N GLN A 130 -13.88 5.25 -14.27
CA GLN A 130 -15.23 4.77 -14.60
C GLN A 130 -16.27 4.96 -13.48
N THR A 131 -15.88 5.24 -12.22
CA THR A 131 -16.81 5.43 -11.09
C THR A 131 -16.68 6.83 -10.52
N ARG A 132 -17.62 7.71 -10.92
CA ARG A 132 -17.61 9.15 -10.66
C ARG A 132 -17.40 9.54 -9.18
N GLU A 133 -16.44 10.45 -9.01
CA GLU A 133 -16.44 11.66 -8.16
C GLU A 133 -16.55 11.58 -6.63
N THR A 134 -16.96 10.49 -5.99
CA THR A 134 -17.14 10.50 -4.51
C THR A 134 -15.90 10.03 -3.74
N VAL A 135 -15.08 9.14 -4.30
CA VAL A 135 -13.96 8.50 -3.56
C VAL A 135 -12.71 9.38 -3.50
N VAL A 136 -12.40 10.09 -4.58
CA VAL A 136 -11.23 10.99 -4.68
C VAL A 136 -11.32 12.14 -3.67
N ARG A 137 -12.54 12.62 -3.39
CA ARG A 137 -12.77 13.78 -2.51
C ARG A 137 -12.61 13.48 -1.01
N TRP A 138 -12.71 12.23 -0.58
CA TRP A 138 -12.61 11.87 0.84
C TRP A 138 -11.32 11.16 1.23
N TYR A 139 -10.75 10.32 0.36
CA TYR A 139 -9.54 9.55 0.70
C TYR A 139 -8.24 10.20 0.24
N ILE A 140 -8.30 11.04 -0.80
CA ILE A 140 -7.12 11.64 -1.42
C ILE A 140 -6.99 13.12 -1.07
N TYR A 141 -8.10 13.86 -0.92
CA TYR A 141 -8.04 15.31 -0.67
C TYR A 141 -7.38 15.75 0.65
N PRO A 142 -7.45 15.03 1.78
CA PRO A 142 -6.68 15.43 2.97
C PRO A 142 -5.16 15.22 2.82
N ARG A 143 -4.72 14.21 2.06
CA ARG A 143 -3.28 13.94 1.84
C ARG A 143 -2.69 14.70 0.65
N ILE A 144 -3.46 14.94 -0.41
CA ILE A 144 -3.08 15.87 -1.48
C ILE A 144 -3.16 17.31 -0.99
N ALA A 145 -4.04 17.67 -0.05
CA ALA A 145 -4.00 18.99 0.58
C ALA A 145 -2.66 19.22 1.30
N LEU A 146 -2.07 18.20 1.93
CA LEU A 146 -0.71 18.29 2.49
C LEU A 146 0.35 18.46 1.39
N ILE A 147 0.26 17.71 0.29
CA ILE A 147 1.19 17.84 -0.84
C ILE A 147 1.05 19.22 -1.52
N ASN A 148 -0.17 19.73 -1.68
CA ASN A 148 -0.43 21.05 -2.25
C ASN A 148 -0.06 22.19 -1.29
N LEU A 149 -0.23 22.03 0.04
CA LEU A 149 0.29 22.98 1.03
C LEU A 149 1.82 23.07 0.93
N VAL A 150 2.48 21.91 0.82
CA VAL A 150 3.93 21.80 0.75
C VAL A 150 4.48 22.38 -0.56
N LEU A 151 3.76 22.23 -1.67
CA LEU A 151 4.17 22.83 -2.95
C LEU A 151 3.96 24.35 -2.98
N GLN A 152 3.00 24.89 -2.22
CA GLN A 152 2.79 26.34 -2.09
C GLN A 152 3.84 27.02 -1.19
N GLU A 153 4.40 26.32 -0.20
CA GLU A 153 5.47 26.86 0.66
C GLU A 153 6.86 26.87 -0.01
N THR A 154 7.03 26.21 -1.16
CA THR A 154 8.34 26.11 -1.85
C THR A 154 8.52 27.11 -3.01
N GLU A 155 7.57 28.01 -3.25
CA GLU A 155 7.67 29.05 -4.29
C GLU A 155 8.07 30.45 -3.77
N ASP A 156 8.28 30.62 -2.47
CA ASP A 156 8.51 31.93 -1.84
C ASP A 156 9.92 32.18 -1.24
N ASP A 157 10.95 31.39 -1.59
CA ASP A 157 12.37 31.68 -1.24
C ASP A 157 13.33 31.67 -2.45
#